data_AF-A0A452Z0R1-F1
#
_entry.id   AF-A0A452Z0R1-F1
#
_cell.length_a   1.000
_cell.length_b   1.000
_cell.length_c   1.000
_cell.angle_alpha   90.00
_cell.angle_beta   90.00
_cell.angle_gamma   90.00
#
_symmetry.space_group_name_H-M   'P 1'
#
loop_
_entity.id
_entity.type
_entity.pdbx_description
1 polymer ?
#
loop_
_entity_poly.entity_id
_entity_poly.type
_entity_poly.pdbx_seq_one_letter_code
_entity_poly.pdbx_strand_id
1 'polypeptide(L)'
;CKRRMSAQADPRFAPLPTAQSEADAGADGYQFRLVSYNILAQVYVKSAFFPHSPSASLKWKARSKAVLTELKSFNADLMCIQELDEYETFYRKNMESTGYSSIYVQRSGDKRDGCGIFYKPKSVELLQKEVIHYNDLVWKHVILMIM
;
A
#
# COMPACT_ATOMS: atom_id res chain seq x y z
N CYS A 1 -36.78 8.56 -5.91
CA CYS A 1 -36.29 8.46 -4.52
C CYS A 1 -34.80 8.78 -4.49
N LYS A 2 -34.40 10.02 -4.15
CA LYS A 2 -33.00 10.47 -4.16
C LYS A 2 -32.35 10.07 -2.81
N ARG A 3 -31.60 8.97 -2.77
CA ARG A 3 -30.76 8.64 -1.61
C ARG A 3 -29.58 9.63 -1.58
N ARG A 4 -29.57 10.50 -0.57
CA ARG A 4 -28.40 11.32 -0.20
C ARG A 4 -27.21 10.38 -0.01
N MET A 5 -26.13 10.61 -0.75
CA MET A 5 -24.84 9.98 -0.46
C MET A 5 -24.38 10.56 0.88
N SER A 6 -24.36 9.72 1.92
CA SER A 6 -23.78 10.06 3.21
C SER A 6 -22.32 10.45 3.01
N ALA A 7 -21.87 11.50 3.70
CA ALA A 7 -20.46 11.88 3.76
C ALA A 7 -19.60 10.64 4.04
N GLN A 8 -18.54 10.46 3.27
CA GLN A 8 -17.61 9.35 3.43
C GLN A 8 -16.99 9.47 4.82
N ALA A 9 -17.25 8.48 5.68
CA ALA A 9 -16.72 8.46 7.03
C ALA A 9 -15.19 8.38 6.93
N ASP A 10 -14.49 9.33 7.54
CA ASP A 10 -13.04 9.30 7.67
C ASP A 10 -12.67 8.02 8.44
N PRO A 11 -11.77 7.17 7.92
CA PRO A 11 -11.42 5.94 8.63
C PRO A 11 -10.82 6.33 9.99
N ARG A 12 -11.48 5.90 11.06
CA ARG A 12 -10.91 5.98 12.40
C ARG A 12 -9.82 4.93 12.51
N PHE A 13 -8.59 5.29 12.14
CA PHE A 13 -7.42 4.50 12.49
C PHE A 13 -7.32 4.44 14.01
N ALA A 14 -7.46 3.25 14.58
CA ALA A 14 -7.16 3.06 15.98
C ALA A 14 -5.67 3.41 16.19
N PRO A 15 -5.34 4.25 17.18
CA PRO A 15 -3.94 4.42 17.55
C PRO A 15 -3.37 3.02 17.82
N LEU A 16 -2.26 2.68 17.17
CA LEU A 16 -1.46 1.57 17.65
C LEU A 16 -1.08 1.92 19.09
N PRO A 17 -1.05 0.94 20.03
CA PRO A 17 -0.44 1.17 21.33
C PRO A 17 1.01 1.56 21.05
N THR A 18 1.29 2.85 21.04
CA THR A 18 2.65 3.34 21.14
C THR A 18 3.12 2.81 22.48
N ALA A 19 4.04 1.85 22.47
CA ALA A 19 4.89 1.62 23.63
C ALA A 19 5.32 3.01 24.06
N GLN A 20 4.95 3.38 25.29
CA GLN A 20 5.03 4.74 25.82
C GLN A 20 6.28 5.40 25.28
N SER A 21 6.12 6.36 24.36
CA SER A 21 7.24 7.18 23.95
C SER A 21 7.62 7.92 25.22
N GLU A 22 8.72 7.54 25.84
CA GLU A 22 9.39 8.43 26.78
C GLU A 22 9.46 9.78 26.06
N ALA A 23 8.91 10.81 26.70
CA ALA A 23 9.00 12.15 26.15
C ALA A 23 10.47 12.51 26.13
N ASP A 24 11.12 12.34 24.98
CA ASP A 24 12.39 12.98 24.69
C ASP A 24 12.08 14.48 24.55
N ALA A 25 11.98 15.11 25.71
CA ALA A 25 11.78 16.54 25.89
C ALA A 25 13.07 17.23 25.44
N GLY A 26 13.27 17.38 24.13
CA GLY A 26 14.47 18.04 23.63
C GLY A 26 14.69 18.12 22.12
N ALA A 27 14.07 17.27 21.30
CA ALA A 27 14.28 17.33 19.85
C ALA A 27 13.00 17.77 19.13
N ASP A 28 13.07 18.90 18.40
CA ASP A 28 12.16 19.20 17.28
C ASP A 28 12.39 18.16 16.18
N GLY A 29 11.97 16.92 16.44
CA GLY A 29 12.12 15.80 15.54
C GLY A 29 11.24 15.96 14.30
N TYR A 30 11.77 15.56 13.16
CA TYR A 30 11.00 15.55 11.91
C TYR A 30 9.81 14.60 12.03
N GLN A 31 8.59 15.15 11.95
CA GLN A 31 7.36 14.36 11.96
C GLN A 31 6.96 13.98 10.53
N PHE A 32 6.62 12.71 10.33
CA PHE A 32 6.11 12.23 9.05
C PHE A 32 4.97 11.23 9.26
N ARG A 33 4.13 11.09 8.24
CA ARG A 33 3.00 10.16 8.22
C ARG A 33 3.33 8.95 7.36
N LEU A 34 3.33 7.77 7.99
CA LEU A 34 3.47 6.47 7.35
C LEU A 34 2.12 5.76 7.27
N VAL A 35 1.80 5.20 6.12
CA VAL A 35 0.66 4.27 5.95
C VAL A 35 1.15 2.94 5.41
N SER A 36 0.62 1.85 5.93
CA SER A 36 0.72 0.53 5.31
C SER A 36 -0.68 0.02 5.01
N TYR A 37 -0.95 -0.36 3.76
CA TYR A 37 -2.30 -0.75 3.36
C TYR A 37 -2.30 -1.85 2.29
N ASN A 38 -2.93 -2.98 2.62
CA ASN A 38 -3.18 -4.05 1.66
C ASN A 38 -4.49 -3.75 0.92
N ILE A 39 -4.40 -3.57 -0.40
CA ILE A 39 -5.54 -3.13 -1.21
C ILE A 39 -6.33 -4.25 -1.86
N LEU A 40 -5.95 -5.51 -1.59
CA LEU A 40 -6.55 -6.73 -2.12
C LEU A 40 -6.61 -6.75 -3.66
N ALA A 41 -5.62 -7.37 -4.29
CA ALA A 41 -5.51 -7.43 -5.75
C ALA A 41 -6.77 -8.05 -6.39
N GLN A 42 -7.15 -7.58 -7.57
CA GLN A 42 -8.36 -8.01 -8.25
C GLN A 42 -8.37 -9.52 -8.52
N VAL A 43 -7.20 -10.12 -8.74
CA VAL A 43 -7.05 -11.55 -8.99
C VAL A 43 -7.53 -12.43 -7.82
N TYR A 44 -7.59 -11.89 -6.59
CA TYR A 44 -8.06 -12.63 -5.42
C TYR A 44 -9.53 -12.41 -5.10
N VAL A 45 -10.19 -11.52 -5.84
CA VAL A 45 -11.60 -11.22 -5.62
C VAL A 45 -12.45 -12.33 -6.19
N LYS A 46 -12.85 -13.26 -5.32
CA LYS A 46 -13.79 -14.33 -5.64
C LYS A 46 -15.09 -14.09 -4.87
N SER A 47 -16.23 -14.10 -5.57
CA SER A 47 -17.53 -13.85 -4.93
C SER A 47 -17.80 -14.78 -3.74
N ALA A 48 -17.31 -16.02 -3.80
CA ALA A 48 -17.41 -17.00 -2.71
C ALA A 48 -16.68 -16.57 -1.43
N PHE A 49 -15.61 -15.79 -1.52
CA PHE A 49 -14.87 -15.27 -0.36
C PHE A 49 -15.49 -14.00 0.23
N PHE A 50 -16.38 -13.34 -0.53
CA PHE A 50 -17.03 -12.10 -0.12
C PHE A 50 -18.56 -12.16 -0.28
N PRO A 51 -19.24 -13.13 0.36
CA PRO A 51 -20.67 -13.39 0.13
C PRO A 51 -21.58 -12.22 0.57
N HIS A 52 -21.11 -11.40 1.51
CA HIS A 52 -21.86 -10.25 2.03
C HIS A 52 -21.57 -8.94 1.27
N SER A 53 -20.61 -8.94 0.35
CA SER A 53 -20.23 -7.75 -0.41
C SER A 53 -21.05 -7.66 -1.70
N PRO A 54 -21.67 -6.52 -2.01
CA PRO A 54 -22.35 -6.33 -3.28
C PRO A 54 -21.40 -6.58 -4.46
N SER A 55 -21.82 -7.38 -5.44
CA SER A 55 -20.97 -7.77 -6.57
C SER A 55 -20.47 -6.57 -7.39
N ALA A 56 -21.27 -5.51 -7.49
CA ALA A 56 -20.88 -4.26 -8.13
C ALA A 56 -19.69 -3.60 -7.42
N SER A 57 -19.65 -3.65 -6.09
CA SER A 57 -18.57 -3.12 -5.26
C SER A 57 -17.31 -3.98 -5.30
N LEU A 58 -17.38 -5.24 -5.77
CA LEU A 58 -16.23 -6.13 -5.93
C LEU A 58 -15.55 -6.00 -7.30
N LYS A 59 -16.21 -5.36 -8.27
CA LYS A 59 -15.65 -5.14 -9.61
C LYS A 59 -14.49 -4.15 -9.54
N TRP A 60 -13.40 -4.47 -10.26
CA TRP A 60 -12.22 -3.63 -10.40
C TRP A 60 -12.53 -2.15 -10.60
N LYS A 61 -13.36 -1.82 -11.59
CA LYS A 61 -13.71 -0.44 -11.96
C LYS A 61 -14.31 0.37 -10.80
N ALA A 62 -15.03 -0.26 -9.89
CA ALA A 62 -15.60 0.39 -8.71
C ALA A 62 -14.57 0.44 -7.58
N ARG A 63 -13.92 -0.70 -7.29
CA ARG A 63 -12.93 -0.82 -6.21
C ARG A 63 -11.72 0.08 -6.40
N SER A 64 -11.11 0.06 -7.58
CA SER A 64 -9.88 0.81 -7.84
C SER A 64 -10.07 2.31 -7.64
N LYS A 65 -11.24 2.84 -7.99
CA LYS A 65 -11.61 4.24 -7.71
C LYS A 65 -11.75 4.51 -6.22
N ALA A 66 -12.45 3.65 -5.49
CA ALA A 66 -12.63 3.81 -4.05
C ALA A 66 -11.28 3.73 -3.30
N VAL A 67 -10.46 2.72 -3.63
CA VAL A 67 -9.10 2.57 -3.10
C VAL A 67 -8.25 3.80 -3.43
N LEU A 68 -8.27 4.28 -4.67
CA LEU A 68 -7.50 5.46 -5.06
C LEU A 68 -7.92 6.72 -4.28
N THR A 69 -9.23 6.92 -4.08
CA THR A 69 -9.75 8.02 -3.25
C THR A 69 -9.22 7.91 -1.82
N GLU A 70 -9.19 6.70 -1.27
CA GLU A 70 -8.68 6.43 0.08
C GLU A 70 -7.17 6.67 0.19
N LEU A 71 -6.37 6.17 -0.76
CA LEU A 71 -4.93 6.42 -0.78
C LEU A 71 -4.60 7.91 -0.83
N LYS A 72 -5.42 8.71 -1.52
CA LYS A 72 -5.27 10.17 -1.59
C LYS A 72 -5.70 10.87 -0.30
N SER A 73 -6.75 10.39 0.38
CA SER A 73 -7.26 11.02 1.61
C SER A 73 -6.26 10.92 2.77
N PHE A 74 -5.47 9.85 2.81
CA PHE A 74 -4.46 9.66 3.86
C PHE A 74 -3.45 10.80 3.97
N ASN A 75 -3.15 11.46 2.85
CA ASN A 75 -2.17 12.53 2.77
C ASN A 75 -0.83 12.16 3.43
N ALA A 76 -0.41 10.89 3.30
CA ALA A 76 0.79 10.36 3.93
C ALA A 76 2.07 10.91 3.28
N ASP A 77 3.19 10.89 4.00
CA ASP A 77 4.51 11.20 3.45
C ASP A 77 5.12 9.96 2.80
N LEU A 78 4.83 8.79 3.37
CA LEU A 78 5.22 7.47 2.87
C LEU A 78 4.04 6.49 2.94
N MET A 79 3.81 5.72 1.89
CA MET A 79 2.79 4.67 1.85
C MET A 79 3.36 3.37 1.30
N CYS A 80 3.26 2.30 2.08
CA CYS A 80 3.60 0.94 1.69
C CYS A 80 2.33 0.17 1.33
N ILE A 81 2.16 -0.18 0.06
CA ILE A 81 0.94 -0.81 -0.45
C ILE A 81 1.23 -2.26 -0.83
N GLN A 82 0.43 -3.19 -0.28
CA GLN A 82 0.51 -4.62 -0.59
C GLN A 82 -0.67 -5.08 -1.44
N GLU A 83 -0.47 -6.22 -2.11
CA GLU A 83 -1.41 -6.77 -3.11
C GLU A 83 -1.76 -5.73 -4.20
N LEU A 84 -0.75 -4.95 -4.59
CA LEU A 84 -0.89 -3.91 -5.59
C LEU A 84 -0.82 -4.53 -6.98
N ASP A 85 -1.94 -4.52 -7.70
CA ASP A 85 -2.02 -4.82 -9.14
C ASP A 85 -2.32 -3.55 -9.95
N GLU A 86 -2.23 -3.65 -11.29
CA GLU A 86 -2.52 -2.52 -12.21
C GLU A 86 -1.71 -1.24 -11.87
N TYR A 87 -0.49 -1.40 -11.35
CA TYR A 87 0.39 -0.29 -10.96
C TYR A 87 0.68 0.64 -12.15
N GLU A 88 1.18 0.07 -13.25
CA GLU A 88 1.62 0.80 -14.44
C GLU A 88 0.47 1.54 -15.15
N THR A 89 -0.68 0.88 -15.23
CA THR A 89 -1.86 1.31 -16.00
C THR A 89 -2.76 2.25 -15.21
N PHE A 90 -2.84 2.09 -13.88
CA PHE A 90 -3.76 2.84 -13.04
C PHE A 90 -3.07 3.60 -11.90
N TYR A 91 -2.45 2.93 -10.94
CA TYR A 91 -2.04 3.60 -9.69
C TYR A 91 -0.89 4.59 -9.87
N ARG A 92 0.14 4.28 -10.67
CA ARG A 92 1.32 5.15 -10.84
C ARG A 92 0.92 6.56 -11.27
N LYS A 93 0.29 6.67 -12.45
CA LYS A 93 -0.11 7.98 -13.02
C LYS A 93 -1.09 8.74 -12.11
N ASN A 94 -2.02 8.01 -11.49
CA ASN A 94 -3.03 8.63 -10.62
C ASN A 94 -2.47 9.16 -9.30
N MET A 95 -1.39 8.57 -8.79
CA MET A 95 -0.70 9.04 -7.59
C MET A 95 0.36 10.11 -7.93
N GLU A 96 1.06 9.97 -9.05
CA GLU A 96 1.99 11.00 -9.59
C GLU A 96 1.29 12.34 -9.80
N SER A 97 0.08 12.33 -10.36
CA SER A 97 -0.74 13.56 -10.50
C SER A 97 -1.10 14.24 -9.17
N THR A 98 -0.87 13.58 -8.03
CA THR A 98 -1.04 14.16 -6.69
C THR A 98 0.28 14.50 -5.99
N GLY A 99 1.40 14.43 -6.71
CA GLY A 99 2.72 14.81 -6.20
C GLY A 99 3.48 13.69 -5.49
N TYR A 100 3.06 12.43 -5.63
CA TYR A 100 3.83 11.29 -5.13
C TYR A 100 4.76 10.75 -6.21
N SER A 101 5.98 10.39 -5.82
CA SER A 101 6.81 9.45 -6.57
C SER A 101 6.55 8.04 -6.06
N SER A 102 6.91 7.02 -6.84
CA SER A 102 6.71 5.64 -6.41
C SER A 102 7.70 4.64 -6.97
N ILE A 103 7.91 3.58 -6.20
CA ILE A 103 8.58 2.35 -6.62
C ILE A 103 7.61 1.19 -6.55
N TYR A 104 7.73 0.26 -7.48
CA TYR A 104 6.96 -0.97 -7.51
C TYR A 104 7.88 -2.17 -7.72
N VAL A 105 7.50 -3.27 -7.08
CA VAL A 105 8.10 -4.58 -7.26
C VAL A 105 6.96 -5.58 -7.40
N GLN A 106 6.85 -6.17 -8.58
CA GLN A 106 5.94 -7.28 -8.81
C GLN A 106 6.46 -8.51 -8.08
N ARG A 107 5.56 -9.28 -7.48
CA ARG A 107 5.94 -10.55 -6.85
C ARG A 107 6.42 -11.55 -7.91
N SER A 108 7.44 -12.31 -7.58
CA SER A 108 8.01 -13.34 -8.48
C SER A 108 6.99 -14.40 -8.90
N GLY A 109 7.21 -15.00 -10.07
CA GLY A 109 6.34 -16.01 -10.67
C GLY A 109 5.18 -15.40 -11.47
N ASP A 110 4.14 -16.20 -11.74
CA ASP A 110 3.00 -15.80 -12.59
C ASP A 110 1.96 -14.92 -11.86
N LYS A 111 2.38 -14.26 -10.78
CA LYS A 111 1.51 -13.46 -9.92
C LYS A 111 1.54 -12.01 -10.39
N ARG A 112 0.35 -11.43 -10.61
CA ARG A 112 0.21 -10.06 -11.14
C ARG A 112 0.25 -8.98 -10.08
N ASP A 113 0.17 -9.35 -8.81
CA ASP A 113 0.27 -8.45 -7.67
C ASP A 113 1.72 -8.23 -7.25
N GLY A 114 1.92 -7.18 -6.48
CA GLY A 114 3.21 -6.85 -5.90
C GLY A 114 3.08 -5.90 -4.72
N CYS A 115 4.20 -5.25 -4.40
CA CYS A 115 4.27 -4.22 -3.39
C CYS A 115 4.72 -2.89 -4.04
N GLY A 116 4.11 -1.80 -3.61
CA GLY A 116 4.49 -0.45 -4.02
C GLY A 116 4.84 0.41 -2.82
N ILE A 117 5.81 1.31 -2.97
CA ILE A 117 6.07 2.39 -2.02
C ILE A 117 5.81 3.70 -2.74
N PHE A 118 4.85 4.48 -2.25
CA PHE A 118 4.55 5.84 -2.71
C PHE A 118 5.08 6.83 -1.68
N TYR A 119 5.72 7.89 -2.13
CA TYR A 119 6.35 8.86 -1.24
C TYR A 119 6.31 10.27 -1.81
N LYS A 120 6.23 11.27 -0.94
CA LYS A 120 6.29 12.69 -1.35
C LYS A 120 7.76 13.11 -1.49
N PRO A 121 8.22 13.54 -2.67
CA PRO A 121 9.61 13.99 -2.85
C PRO A 121 10.01 15.21 -2.01
N LYS A 122 9.02 15.97 -1.51
CA LYS A 122 9.26 17.09 -0.57
C LYS A 122 9.56 16.61 0.86
N SER A 123 9.17 15.38 1.18
CA SER A 123 9.26 14.82 2.53
C SER A 123 10.41 13.81 2.66
N VAL A 124 10.71 13.06 1.60
CA VAL A 124 11.78 12.04 1.56
C VAL A 124 12.39 11.93 0.17
N GLU A 125 13.66 11.52 0.11
CA GLU A 125 14.39 11.23 -1.13
C GLU A 125 14.70 9.73 -1.23
N LEU A 126 14.53 9.16 -2.42
CA LEU A 126 14.93 7.78 -2.68
C LEU A 126 16.43 7.72 -2.99
N LEU A 127 17.23 7.28 -2.02
CA LEU A 127 18.67 7.12 -2.19
C LEU A 127 19.05 5.76 -2.81
N GLN A 128 18.38 4.69 -2.37
CA GLN A 128 18.69 3.33 -2.81
C GLN A 128 17.42 2.46 -2.82
N LYS A 129 17.37 1.50 -3.76
CA LYS A 129 16.34 0.47 -3.85
C LYS A 129 17.01 -0.90 -3.83
N GLU A 130 16.69 -1.70 -2.83
CA GLU A 130 17.03 -3.11 -2.78
C GLU A 130 15.76 -3.96 -2.86
N VAL A 131 15.79 -5.02 -3.67
CA VAL A 131 14.65 -5.92 -3.85
C VAL A 131 15.02 -7.27 -3.26
N ILE A 132 14.19 -7.74 -2.33
CA ILE A 132 14.37 -9.05 -1.69
C ILE A 132 13.35 -10.02 -2.25
N HIS A 133 13.85 -11.01 -2.99
CA HIS A 133 13.08 -12.19 -3.37
C HIS A 133 13.39 -13.30 -2.37
N TYR A 134 12.43 -13.63 -1.49
CA TYR A 134 12.65 -14.61 -0.42
C TYR A 134 13.12 -15.97 -0.94
N ASN A 135 12.63 -16.42 -2.09
CA ASN A 135 13.07 -17.67 -2.71
C ASN A 135 14.58 -17.67 -3.01
N ASP A 136 15.16 -16.51 -3.36
CA ASP A 136 16.57 -16.37 -3.70
C ASP A 136 17.46 -16.32 -2.45
N LEU A 137 16.88 -15.93 -1.30
CA LEU A 137 17.58 -15.92 -0.01
C LEU A 137 17.77 -17.32 0.57
N VAL A 138 16.87 -18.25 0.28
CA VAL A 138 16.99 -19.65 0.71
C VAL A 138 18.21 -20.29 0.03
N TRP A 139 18.49 -19.97 -1.24
CA TRP A 139 19.67 -20.47 -1.95
C TRP A 139 20.99 -19.82 -1.49
N LYS A 140 20.97 -18.63 -0.89
CA LYS A 140 22.15 -18.03 -0.26
C LYS A 140 22.54 -18.71 1.07
N HIS A 141 21.63 -19.48 1.70
CA HIS A 141 21.90 -20.28 2.89
C HIS A 141 22.10 -21.78 2.59
N VAL A 142 21.85 -22.24 1.37
CA VAL A 142 22.34 -23.54 0.88
C VAL A 142 23.76 -23.33 0.34
N ILE A 143 24.67 -22.96 1.24
CA ILE A 143 26.10 -23.13 1.00
C ILE A 143 26.39 -24.62 1.20
N LEU A 144 27.04 -25.18 0.18
CA LEU A 144 27.74 -26.46 0.18
C LEU A 144 28.34 -26.77 1.57
N MET A 145 27.67 -27.60 2.37
CA MET A 145 28.31 -28.27 3.50
C MET A 145 29.06 -29.46 2.89
N ILE A 146 30.35 -29.25 2.61
CA ILE A 146 31.30 -30.35 2.53
C ILE A 146 31.48 -30.85 3.97
N MET A 147 30.99 -32.05 4.24
CA MET A 147 31.68 -33.08 5.01
C MET A 147 31.49 -34.41 4.30
#